data_AF-A0A1B8RWD4-F1
#
_entry.id   AF-A0A1B8RWD4-F1
#
_cell.length_a   1.000
_cell.length_b   1.000
_cell.length_c   1.000
_cell.angle_alpha   90.00
_cell.angle_beta   90.00
_cell.angle_gamma   90.00
#
_symmetry.space_group_name_H-M   'P 1'
#
loop_
_entity.id
_entity.type
_entity.pdbx_description
1 polymer ?
#
loop_
_entity_poly.entity_id
_entity_poly.type
_entity_poly.pdbx_seq_one_letter_code
_entity_poly.pdbx_strand_id
1 'polypeptide(L)'
;MALLAPAAVSAGDWSSSGSFDLKETTEIRESLASAPASSQGGWNFATRESEWVALDAFERSRPGKQPPAPATFRLPSGSNVEQLFALIAFAEAPGGRYDAIHHGAKVKPGKKPSQMTLAEIYAWIDRTPGQPHAIGNFQIIPSTLLNLQKRLGLPDGARFSRDTQNRMAALLISDAGYQKFAAGRMSRSKFMDNLARIWAGLPLVSGKSAYHGYAGNRATITRAFYSEQMERIFGTGKARTATASQAPRTRALFAGWTGLGQ
;
A
#
# COMPACT_ATOMS: atom_id res chain seq x y z
N MET A 1 -36.94 6.96 11.75
CA MET A 1 -35.67 7.16 11.00
C MET A 1 -34.52 7.01 11.98
N ALA A 2 -33.82 5.88 11.97
CA ALA A 2 -32.67 5.64 12.84
C ALA A 2 -31.38 5.82 12.01
N LEU A 3 -30.53 6.75 12.43
CA LEU A 3 -29.21 7.01 11.88
C LEU A 3 -28.25 5.89 12.33
N LEU A 4 -27.83 5.04 11.39
CA LEU A 4 -26.75 4.09 11.59
C LEU A 4 -25.40 4.84 11.55
N ALA A 5 -24.68 4.81 12.67
CA ALA A 5 -23.31 5.31 12.77
C ALA A 5 -22.35 4.49 11.87
N PRO A 6 -21.26 5.09 11.35
CA PRO A 6 -20.27 4.36 10.57
C PRO A 6 -19.56 3.32 11.46
N ALA A 7 -19.71 2.05 11.10
CA ALA A 7 -19.06 0.93 11.78
C ALA A 7 -17.52 1.06 11.65
N ALA A 8 -16.84 1.09 12.79
CA ALA A 8 -15.40 0.90 12.86
C ALA A 8 -15.08 -0.53 12.42
N VAL A 9 -14.29 -0.69 11.36
CA VAL A 9 -13.82 -2.01 10.91
C VAL A 9 -12.88 -2.59 11.97
N SER A 10 -13.28 -3.73 12.53
CA SER A 10 -12.51 -4.55 13.47
C SER A 10 -11.32 -5.21 12.77
N ALA A 11 -10.27 -5.51 13.53
CA ALA A 11 -9.00 -6.11 13.11
C ALA A 11 -9.09 -7.55 12.53
N GLY A 12 -10.29 -8.05 12.23
CA GLY A 12 -10.54 -9.42 11.78
C GLY A 12 -10.33 -9.70 10.28
N ASP A 13 -10.16 -8.67 9.44
CA ASP A 13 -9.97 -8.84 7.98
C ASP A 13 -8.51 -9.13 7.56
N TRP A 14 -7.62 -9.36 8.54
CA TRP A 14 -6.21 -9.65 8.34
C TRP A 14 -5.89 -11.04 8.91
N SER A 15 -6.32 -12.11 8.22
CA SER A 15 -6.03 -13.49 8.65
C SER A 15 -5.73 -14.44 7.49
N SER A 16 -4.43 -14.76 7.39
CA SER A 16 -3.81 -16.10 7.34
C SER A 16 -3.97 -17.08 6.16
N SER A 17 -4.57 -16.76 5.02
CA SER A 17 -4.55 -17.71 3.86
C SER A 17 -4.11 -17.13 2.50
N GLY A 18 -3.86 -15.83 2.40
CA GLY A 18 -3.42 -15.16 1.14
C GLY A 18 -1.99 -14.64 1.17
N SER A 19 -1.11 -15.20 2.00
CA SER A 19 0.26 -14.68 2.18
C SER A 19 1.14 -15.03 0.98
N PHE A 20 1.17 -14.13 0.01
CA PHE A 20 2.27 -14.08 -0.93
C PHE A 20 3.53 -13.65 -0.17
N ASP A 21 4.41 -14.62 0.04
CA ASP A 21 5.68 -14.41 0.72
C ASP A 21 6.65 -13.68 -0.23
N LEU A 22 7.45 -12.76 0.32
CA LEU A 22 8.52 -12.08 -0.42
C LEU A 22 9.55 -13.06 -1.00
N LYS A 23 9.59 -14.30 -0.50
CA LYS A 23 10.32 -15.40 -1.13
C LYS A 23 9.88 -15.63 -2.58
N GLU A 24 8.58 -15.70 -2.86
CA GLU A 24 8.04 -15.88 -4.23
C GLU A 24 8.45 -14.70 -5.13
N THR A 25 8.43 -13.45 -4.62
CA THR A 25 8.93 -12.30 -5.42
C THR A 25 10.41 -12.40 -5.77
N THR A 26 11.19 -13.03 -4.89
CA THR A 26 12.62 -13.20 -5.07
C THR A 26 12.87 -14.24 -6.15
N GLU A 27 12.16 -15.37 -6.08
CA GLU A 27 12.19 -16.42 -7.10
C GLU A 27 11.75 -15.89 -8.48
N ILE A 28 10.67 -15.11 -8.54
CA ILE A 28 10.22 -14.46 -9.78
C ILE A 28 11.32 -13.54 -10.33
N ARG A 29 11.93 -12.71 -9.48
CA ARG A 29 12.99 -11.78 -9.90
C ARG A 29 14.24 -12.51 -10.41
N GLU A 30 14.64 -13.58 -9.72
CA GLU A 30 15.77 -14.42 -10.14
C GLU A 30 15.47 -15.13 -11.46
N SER A 31 14.26 -15.69 -11.62
CA SER A 31 13.83 -16.30 -12.88
C SER A 31 13.80 -15.31 -14.04
N LEU A 32 13.35 -14.06 -13.81
CA LEU A 32 13.32 -13.01 -14.83
C LEU A 32 14.73 -12.54 -15.22
N ALA A 33 15.70 -12.62 -14.32
CA ALA A 33 17.10 -12.33 -14.63
C ALA A 33 17.75 -13.41 -15.49
N SER A 34 17.18 -14.63 -15.51
CA SER A 34 17.73 -15.80 -16.20
C SER A 34 16.92 -16.26 -17.42
N ALA A 35 15.71 -15.74 -17.65
CA ALA A 35 14.81 -16.20 -18.71
C ALA A 35 14.72 -15.22 -19.90
N PRO A 36 14.65 -15.72 -21.16
CA PRO A 36 14.20 -14.92 -22.29
C PRO A 36 12.69 -14.63 -22.18
N ALA A 37 12.25 -13.45 -22.62
CA ALA A 37 10.87 -12.98 -22.46
C ALA A 37 9.86 -13.89 -23.19
N SER A 38 9.11 -14.71 -22.45
CA SER A 38 7.98 -15.47 -23.01
C SER A 38 6.68 -14.67 -22.91
N SER A 39 5.99 -14.47 -24.04
CA SER A 39 4.66 -13.88 -24.13
C SER A 39 3.59 -14.99 -24.11
N GLN A 40 2.88 -15.15 -23.01
CA GLN A 40 1.70 -16.00 -22.91
C GLN A 40 0.53 -15.13 -22.45
N GLY A 41 -0.21 -14.58 -23.40
CA GLY A 41 -1.47 -13.86 -23.18
C GLY A 41 -2.04 -13.34 -24.50
N GLY A 42 -3.37 -13.32 -24.62
CA GLY A 42 -4.08 -13.02 -25.87
C GLY A 42 -4.07 -11.54 -26.27
N TRP A 43 -3.48 -10.69 -25.44
CA TRP A 43 -3.28 -9.26 -25.72
C TRP A 43 -2.01 -9.04 -26.53
N ASN A 44 -2.06 -8.13 -27.50
CA ASN A 44 -0.84 -7.61 -28.13
C ASN A 44 -0.10 -6.70 -27.13
N PHE A 45 0.64 -7.32 -26.21
CA PHE A 45 1.39 -6.65 -25.15
C PHE A 45 2.35 -5.59 -25.70
N ALA A 46 3.02 -5.85 -26.82
CA ALA A 46 4.06 -4.94 -27.33
C ALA A 46 3.50 -3.58 -27.78
N THR A 47 2.38 -3.58 -28.52
CA THR A 47 1.74 -2.32 -28.97
C THR A 47 1.11 -1.58 -27.80
N ARG A 48 0.37 -2.29 -26.93
CA ARG A 48 -0.31 -1.70 -25.76
C ARG A 48 0.65 -1.19 -24.68
N GLU A 49 1.75 -1.90 -24.45
CA GLU A 49 2.79 -1.49 -23.49
C GLU A 49 3.39 -0.15 -23.92
N SER A 50 3.71 0.00 -25.20
CA SER A 50 4.23 1.25 -25.77
C SER A 50 3.24 2.41 -25.61
N GLU A 51 1.96 2.18 -25.92
CA GLU A 51 0.89 3.18 -25.82
C GLU A 51 0.62 3.60 -24.36
N TRP A 52 0.51 2.65 -23.45
CA TRP A 52 0.23 2.96 -22.04
C TRP A 52 1.43 3.51 -21.30
N VAL A 53 2.66 3.11 -21.65
CA VAL A 53 3.87 3.78 -21.15
C VAL A 53 3.91 5.23 -21.62
N ALA A 54 3.48 5.54 -22.84
CA ALA A 54 3.36 6.94 -23.28
C ALA A 54 2.33 7.74 -22.46
N LEU A 55 1.35 7.06 -21.86
CA LEU A 55 0.36 7.65 -20.96
C LEU A 55 0.80 7.69 -19.49
N ASP A 56 1.96 7.14 -19.11
CA ASP A 56 2.44 7.16 -17.71
C ASP A 56 2.52 8.59 -17.16
N ALA A 57 3.08 9.50 -17.95
CA ALA A 57 3.18 10.89 -17.57
C ALA A 57 1.80 11.47 -17.29
N PHE A 58 0.82 11.16 -18.14
CA PHE A 58 -0.58 11.57 -17.97
C PHE A 58 -1.20 10.97 -16.69
N GLU A 59 -1.11 9.64 -16.50
CA GLU A 59 -1.67 8.92 -15.35
C GLU A 59 -1.07 9.44 -14.03
N ARG A 60 0.25 9.63 -14.02
CA ARG A 60 0.99 10.14 -12.85
C ARG A 60 0.79 11.62 -12.64
N SER A 61 0.28 12.40 -13.60
CA SER A 61 0.16 13.86 -13.49
C SER A 61 -1.13 14.34 -12.82
N ARG A 62 -2.17 13.51 -12.69
CA ARG A 62 -3.49 13.97 -12.22
C ARG A 62 -3.49 14.37 -10.73
N PRO A 63 -4.28 15.39 -10.34
CA PRO A 63 -4.12 16.12 -9.08
C PRO A 63 -4.21 15.25 -7.83
N GLY A 64 -3.44 15.69 -6.83
CA GLY A 64 -3.27 14.99 -5.56
C GLY A 64 -4.58 14.78 -4.79
N LYS A 65 -4.77 13.54 -4.38
CA LYS A 65 -5.82 13.06 -3.48
C LYS A 65 -5.88 13.94 -2.22
N GLN A 66 -7.05 14.04 -1.58
CA GLN A 66 -7.13 14.71 -0.29
C GLN A 66 -6.24 13.95 0.71
N PRO A 67 -5.29 14.64 1.38
CA PRO A 67 -4.49 14.03 2.43
C PRO A 67 -5.39 13.41 3.50
N PRO A 68 -5.23 12.12 3.85
CA PRO A 68 -5.95 11.57 4.97
C PRO A 68 -5.48 12.21 6.27
N ALA A 69 -6.38 12.33 7.26
CA ALA A 69 -5.99 12.74 8.59
C ALA A 69 -5.11 11.66 9.25
N PRO A 70 -3.85 11.93 9.64
CA PRO A 70 -2.94 10.92 10.20
C PRO A 70 -3.53 10.16 11.39
N ALA A 71 -4.34 10.83 12.21
CA ALA A 71 -5.03 10.24 13.37
C ALA A 71 -6.04 9.13 13.03
N THR A 72 -6.40 8.95 11.75
CA THR A 72 -7.28 7.87 11.29
C THR A 72 -6.54 6.60 10.90
N PHE A 73 -5.21 6.67 10.74
CA PHE A 73 -4.41 5.50 10.44
C PHE A 73 -4.40 4.52 11.62
N ARG A 74 -4.64 3.25 11.33
CA ARG A 74 -4.52 2.15 12.29
C ARG A 74 -3.58 1.14 11.68
N LEU A 75 -2.46 0.91 12.34
CA LEU A 75 -1.51 -0.12 11.94
C LEU A 75 -2.15 -1.49 12.24
N PRO A 76 -2.38 -2.35 11.24
CA PRO A 76 -2.99 -3.66 11.48
C PRO A 76 -2.04 -4.57 12.25
N SER A 77 -2.59 -5.57 12.93
CA SER A 77 -1.81 -6.74 13.34
C SER A 77 -1.47 -7.56 12.10
N GLY A 78 -0.29 -8.17 12.08
CA GLY A 78 0.17 -8.99 10.95
C GLY A 78 1.66 -8.84 10.69
N SER A 79 2.10 -9.40 9.58
CA SER A 79 3.47 -9.29 9.09
C SER A 79 3.84 -7.84 8.77
N ASN A 80 5.14 -7.54 8.73
CA ASN A 80 5.64 -6.22 8.36
C ASN A 80 5.19 -5.80 6.95
N VAL A 81 5.03 -6.77 6.04
CA VAL A 81 4.56 -6.52 4.66
C VAL A 81 3.09 -6.11 4.65
N GLU A 82 2.23 -6.80 5.40
CA GLU A 82 0.81 -6.43 5.53
C GLU A 82 0.63 -5.04 6.15
N GLN A 83 1.43 -4.72 7.15
CA GLN A 83 1.44 -3.39 7.74
C GLN A 83 1.94 -2.32 6.76
N LEU A 84 2.94 -2.65 5.93
CA LEU A 84 3.41 -1.77 4.86
C LEU A 84 2.34 -1.59 3.76
N PHE A 85 1.58 -2.63 3.41
CA PHE A 85 0.44 -2.51 2.50
C PHE A 85 -0.60 -1.53 3.05
N ALA A 86 -0.92 -1.61 4.34
CA ALA A 86 -1.86 -0.69 4.97
C ALA A 86 -1.37 0.76 4.90
N LEU A 87 -0.07 0.99 5.13
CA LEU A 87 0.54 2.32 5.05
C LEU A 87 0.53 2.89 3.62
N ILE A 88 0.87 2.07 2.62
CA ILE A 88 0.81 2.45 1.20
C ILE A 88 -0.63 2.76 0.80
N ALA A 89 -1.57 1.88 1.13
CA ALA A 89 -2.99 2.06 0.82
C ALA A 89 -3.57 3.31 1.50
N PHE A 90 -3.14 3.61 2.73
CA PHE A 90 -3.54 4.84 3.41
C PHE A 90 -3.08 6.09 2.66
N ALA A 91 -1.85 6.10 2.12
CA ALA A 91 -1.36 7.20 1.32
C ALA A 91 -2.02 7.27 -0.07
N GLU A 92 -2.29 6.12 -0.70
CA GLU A 92 -2.74 6.05 -2.08
C GLU A 92 -4.25 6.06 -2.24
N ALA A 93 -5.00 5.48 -1.34
CA ALA A 93 -6.45 5.42 -1.42
C ALA A 93 -7.08 5.73 -0.05
N PRO A 94 -7.01 6.99 0.42
CA PRO A 94 -7.72 7.43 1.64
C PRO A 94 -9.20 7.04 1.61
N GLY A 95 -9.59 6.03 2.39
CA GLY A 95 -10.97 5.50 2.42
C GLY A 95 -11.31 4.52 1.29
N GLY A 96 -10.43 4.35 0.31
CA GLY A 96 -10.56 3.36 -0.76
C GLY A 96 -10.00 2.01 -0.34
N ARG A 97 -10.69 0.93 -0.70
CA ARG A 97 -10.22 -0.45 -0.52
C ARG A 97 -9.76 -1.02 -1.87
N TYR A 98 -9.68 -2.34 -1.97
CA TYR A 98 -9.41 -3.09 -3.21
C TYR A 98 -10.33 -2.75 -4.40
N ASP A 99 -11.41 -2.00 -4.18
CA ASP A 99 -12.34 -1.49 -5.20
C ASP A 99 -12.16 -0.01 -5.54
N ALA A 100 -11.07 0.62 -5.08
CA ALA A 100 -10.82 2.02 -5.35
C ALA A 100 -10.58 2.26 -6.84
N ILE A 101 -11.12 3.38 -7.33
CA ILE A 101 -10.89 3.89 -8.69
C ILE A 101 -10.42 5.33 -8.52
N HIS A 102 -9.50 5.77 -9.36
CA HIS A 102 -9.04 7.15 -9.36
C HIS A 102 -10.23 8.12 -9.40
N HIS A 103 -10.28 9.06 -8.46
CA HIS A 103 -11.41 9.99 -8.28
C HIS A 103 -11.72 10.83 -9.53
N GLY A 104 -10.70 11.11 -10.36
CA GLY A 104 -10.84 11.80 -11.64
C GLY A 104 -11.37 10.96 -12.82
N ALA A 105 -11.63 9.66 -12.64
CA ALA A 105 -12.21 8.81 -13.67
C ALA A 105 -13.70 9.15 -13.85
N LYS A 106 -14.08 9.62 -15.04
CA LYS A 106 -15.46 10.03 -15.34
C LYS A 106 -16.35 8.83 -15.59
N VAL A 107 -15.85 7.85 -16.32
CA VAL A 107 -16.56 6.62 -16.65
C VAL A 107 -16.01 5.49 -15.79
N LYS A 108 -16.82 4.97 -14.87
CA LYS A 108 -16.46 3.86 -13.99
C LYS A 108 -16.70 2.51 -14.68
N PRO A 109 -15.94 1.46 -14.34
CA PRO A 109 -16.22 0.11 -14.84
C PRO A 109 -17.57 -0.39 -14.31
N GLY A 110 -18.19 -1.32 -15.05
CA GLY A 110 -19.50 -1.89 -14.69
C GLY A 110 -19.48 -2.85 -13.49
N LYS A 111 -18.29 -3.25 -13.02
CA LYS A 111 -18.08 -4.10 -11.84
C LYS A 111 -17.13 -3.39 -10.88
N LYS A 112 -17.16 -3.79 -9.61
CA LYS A 112 -16.13 -3.35 -8.66
C LYS A 112 -14.76 -3.93 -9.08
N PRO A 113 -13.66 -3.18 -8.96
CA PRO A 113 -12.34 -3.65 -9.38
C PRO A 113 -11.96 -5.05 -8.88
N SER A 114 -12.24 -5.40 -7.62
CA SER A 114 -11.91 -6.74 -7.07
C SER A 114 -12.71 -7.89 -7.68
N GLN A 115 -13.78 -7.58 -8.41
CA GLN A 115 -14.65 -8.53 -9.09
C GLN A 115 -14.36 -8.64 -10.59
N MET A 116 -13.48 -7.79 -11.11
CA MET A 116 -13.08 -7.80 -12.52
C MET A 116 -11.93 -8.76 -12.75
N THR A 117 -11.88 -9.33 -13.95
CA THR A 117 -10.67 -9.94 -14.51
C THR A 117 -9.70 -8.87 -15.01
N LEU A 118 -8.42 -9.22 -15.20
CA LEU A 118 -7.45 -8.32 -15.80
C LEU A 118 -7.89 -7.89 -17.21
N ALA A 119 -8.40 -8.82 -18.02
CA ALA A 119 -8.98 -8.53 -19.34
C ALA A 119 -10.11 -7.48 -19.29
N GLU A 120 -11.02 -7.59 -18.32
CA GLU A 120 -12.11 -6.63 -18.15
C GLU A 120 -11.60 -5.23 -17.76
N ILE A 121 -10.52 -5.16 -16.98
CA ILE A 121 -9.87 -3.89 -16.61
C ILE A 121 -9.25 -3.25 -17.86
N TYR A 122 -8.53 -4.03 -18.68
CA TYR A 122 -7.96 -3.54 -19.94
C TYR A 122 -9.04 -3.08 -20.92
N ALA A 123 -10.12 -3.84 -21.06
CA ALA A 123 -11.25 -3.44 -21.89
C ALA A 123 -11.97 -2.18 -21.37
N TRP A 124 -11.95 -1.91 -20.07
CA TRP A 124 -12.42 -0.64 -19.52
C TRP A 124 -11.48 0.51 -19.91
N ILE A 125 -10.17 0.35 -19.69
CA ILE A 125 -9.14 1.34 -20.03
C ILE A 125 -9.23 1.76 -21.50
N ASP A 126 -9.32 0.79 -22.43
CA ASP A 126 -9.39 1.06 -23.87
C ASP A 126 -10.63 1.84 -24.28
N ARG A 127 -11.77 1.55 -23.65
CA ARG A 127 -13.05 2.18 -23.97
C ARG A 127 -13.19 3.57 -23.37
N THR A 128 -12.29 3.97 -22.48
CA THR A 128 -12.33 5.26 -21.79
C THR A 128 -11.03 6.04 -21.96
N PRO A 129 -10.57 6.34 -23.19
CA PRO A 129 -9.33 7.08 -23.39
C PRO A 129 -9.42 8.50 -22.79
N GLY A 130 -8.29 9.03 -22.34
CA GLY A 130 -8.18 10.42 -21.87
C GLY A 130 -8.68 10.68 -20.44
N GLN A 131 -9.04 9.65 -19.67
CA GLN A 131 -9.26 9.74 -18.22
C GLN A 131 -8.18 8.98 -17.43
N PRO A 132 -7.95 9.25 -16.13
CA PRO A 132 -7.04 8.46 -15.32
C PRO A 132 -7.61 7.08 -14.97
N HIS A 133 -6.75 6.07 -14.93
CA HIS A 133 -7.11 4.66 -14.72
C HIS A 133 -6.42 4.01 -13.53
N ALA A 134 -5.72 4.77 -12.68
CA ALA A 134 -5.18 4.22 -11.44
C ALA A 134 -6.29 3.49 -10.64
N ILE A 135 -6.06 2.20 -10.35
CA ILE A 135 -7.11 1.29 -9.85
C ILE A 135 -6.63 0.46 -8.66
N GLY A 136 -7.58 0.06 -7.81
CA GLY A 136 -7.35 -0.79 -6.66
C GLY A 136 -6.73 -0.09 -5.46
N ASN A 137 -6.47 -0.89 -4.43
CA ASN A 137 -5.97 -0.45 -3.11
C ASN A 137 -4.61 0.25 -3.19
N PHE A 138 -3.83 -0.07 -4.24
CA PHE A 138 -2.48 0.44 -4.47
C PHE A 138 -2.39 1.40 -5.65
N GLN A 139 -3.53 1.78 -6.24
CA GLN A 139 -3.64 2.76 -7.33
C GLN A 139 -2.68 2.46 -8.49
N ILE A 140 -2.69 1.20 -8.93
CA ILE A 140 -1.82 0.70 -9.99
C ILE A 140 -2.28 1.31 -11.32
N ILE A 141 -1.36 1.92 -12.07
CA ILE A 141 -1.61 2.51 -13.39
C ILE A 141 -1.53 1.42 -14.50
N PRO A 142 -2.14 1.65 -15.69
CA PRO A 142 -2.26 0.63 -16.74
C PRO A 142 -0.97 -0.08 -17.16
N SER A 143 0.10 0.68 -17.45
CA SER A 143 1.41 0.13 -17.84
C SER A 143 2.00 -0.79 -16.76
N THR A 144 1.97 -0.33 -15.52
CA THR A 144 2.42 -1.09 -14.35
C THR A 144 1.57 -2.34 -14.16
N LEU A 145 0.25 -2.25 -14.33
CA LEU A 145 -0.65 -3.42 -14.22
C LEU A 145 -0.30 -4.49 -15.27
N LEU A 146 -0.09 -4.07 -16.51
CA LEU A 146 0.31 -4.94 -17.62
C LEU A 146 1.67 -5.61 -17.36
N ASN A 147 2.66 -4.83 -16.91
CA ASN A 147 3.98 -5.34 -16.56
C ASN A 147 3.93 -6.36 -15.41
N LEU A 148 3.15 -6.06 -14.36
CA LEU A 148 2.98 -6.96 -13.22
C LEU A 148 2.25 -8.24 -13.60
N GLN A 149 1.21 -8.18 -14.43
CA GLN A 149 0.55 -9.38 -14.96
C GLN A 149 1.58 -10.29 -15.64
N LYS A 150 2.37 -9.75 -16.56
CA LYS A 150 3.40 -10.48 -17.32
C LYS A 150 4.42 -11.14 -16.38
N ARG A 151 4.96 -10.37 -15.42
CA ARG A 151 5.98 -10.86 -14.49
C ARG A 151 5.47 -11.91 -13.51
N LEU A 152 4.19 -11.83 -13.14
CA LEU A 152 3.54 -12.82 -12.28
C LEU A 152 2.98 -14.02 -13.06
N GLY A 153 3.09 -14.03 -14.40
CA GLY A 153 2.54 -15.10 -15.24
C GLY A 153 1.02 -15.25 -15.12
N LEU A 154 0.31 -14.16 -14.83
CA LEU A 154 -1.13 -14.21 -14.58
C LEU A 154 -1.92 -14.26 -15.90
N PRO A 155 -2.87 -15.18 -16.06
CA PRO A 155 -3.71 -15.21 -17.26
C PRO A 155 -4.66 -14.01 -17.30
N ASP A 156 -5.14 -13.67 -18.49
CA ASP A 156 -6.08 -12.56 -18.72
C ASP A 156 -7.38 -12.70 -17.90
N GLY A 157 -7.81 -13.93 -17.66
CA GLY A 157 -8.97 -14.27 -16.82
C GLY A 157 -8.70 -14.22 -15.31
N ALA A 158 -7.48 -13.93 -14.87
CA ALA A 158 -7.17 -13.77 -13.45
C ALA A 158 -8.00 -12.63 -12.86
N ARG A 159 -8.68 -12.88 -11.74
CA ARG A 159 -9.42 -11.84 -11.03
C ARG A 159 -8.44 -10.87 -10.38
N PHE A 160 -8.73 -9.58 -10.45
CA PHE A 160 -8.01 -8.51 -9.75
C PHE A 160 -8.40 -8.46 -8.26
N SER A 161 -8.49 -9.64 -7.63
CA SER A 161 -8.88 -9.85 -6.25
C SER A 161 -7.94 -9.15 -5.27
N ARG A 162 -8.32 -9.16 -3.99
CA ARG A 162 -7.45 -8.75 -2.88
C ARG A 162 -6.07 -9.37 -2.98
N ASP A 163 -6.02 -10.68 -3.15
CA ASP A 163 -4.76 -11.43 -3.17
C ASP A 163 -3.94 -11.05 -4.40
N THR A 164 -4.56 -10.96 -5.59
CA THR A 164 -3.86 -10.52 -6.81
C THR A 164 -3.26 -9.12 -6.64
N GLN A 165 -4.01 -8.18 -6.08
CA GLN A 165 -3.52 -6.83 -5.81
C GLN A 165 -2.36 -6.83 -4.80
N ASN A 166 -2.42 -7.66 -3.75
CA ASN A 166 -1.33 -7.80 -2.78
C ASN A 166 -0.08 -8.42 -3.39
N ARG A 167 -0.22 -9.45 -4.25
CA ARG A 167 0.89 -10.07 -4.99
C ARG A 167 1.60 -9.04 -5.87
N MET A 168 0.81 -8.26 -6.61
CA MET A 168 1.29 -7.15 -7.43
C MET A 168 2.04 -6.09 -6.60
N ALA A 169 1.48 -5.67 -5.46
CA ALA A 169 2.12 -4.70 -4.58
C ALA A 169 3.41 -5.23 -3.93
N ALA A 170 3.45 -6.50 -3.51
CA ALA A 170 4.64 -7.11 -2.96
C ALA A 170 5.78 -7.18 -4.00
N LEU A 171 5.47 -7.47 -5.27
CA LEU A 171 6.48 -7.44 -6.32
C LEU A 171 7.06 -6.03 -6.52
N LEU A 172 6.22 -4.99 -6.47
CA LEU A 172 6.69 -3.59 -6.48
C LEU A 172 7.53 -3.21 -5.24
N ILE A 173 7.17 -3.71 -4.05
CA ILE A 173 7.94 -3.52 -2.82
C ILE A 173 9.33 -4.19 -2.94
N SER A 174 9.37 -5.39 -3.53
CA SER A 174 10.60 -6.10 -3.85
C SER A 174 11.47 -5.29 -4.83
N ASP A 175 10.88 -4.72 -5.88
CA ASP A 175 11.57 -3.84 -6.83
C ASP A 175 12.15 -2.58 -6.18
N ALA A 176 11.45 -2.02 -5.19
CA ALA A 176 11.95 -0.91 -4.38
C ALA A 176 13.17 -1.28 -3.51
N GLY A 177 13.53 -2.56 -3.43
CA GLY A 177 14.74 -3.05 -2.78
C GLY A 177 14.52 -3.59 -1.37
N TYR A 178 13.34 -4.16 -1.10
CA TYR A 178 13.01 -4.72 0.21
C TYR A 178 14.08 -5.68 0.74
N GLN A 179 14.59 -6.61 -0.07
CA GLN A 179 15.58 -7.60 0.36
C GLN A 179 16.89 -6.93 0.80
N LYS A 180 17.33 -5.88 0.09
CA LYS A 180 18.50 -5.10 0.47
C LYS A 180 18.26 -4.38 1.79
N PHE A 181 17.07 -3.82 1.97
CA PHE A 181 16.68 -3.15 3.22
C PHE A 181 16.62 -4.14 4.41
N ALA A 182 15.92 -5.27 4.25
CA ALA A 182 15.78 -6.30 5.27
C ALA A 182 17.13 -6.91 5.67
N ALA A 183 18.07 -7.04 4.73
CA ALA A 183 19.43 -7.51 4.99
C ALA A 183 20.38 -6.42 5.56
N GLY A 184 19.89 -5.21 5.86
CA GLY A 184 20.71 -4.10 6.35
C GLY A 184 21.63 -3.47 5.30
N ARG A 185 21.53 -3.86 4.03
CA ARG A 185 22.33 -3.36 2.89
C ARG A 185 21.73 -2.11 2.22
N MET A 186 20.60 -1.62 2.72
CA MET A 186 19.97 -0.38 2.31
C MET A 186 19.39 0.30 3.54
N SER A 187 19.63 1.61 3.69
CA SER A 187 19.03 2.37 4.78
C SER A 187 17.51 2.47 4.62
N ARG A 188 16.79 2.56 5.75
CA ARG A 188 15.33 2.76 5.75
C ARG A 188 14.93 3.98 4.94
N SER A 189 15.64 5.10 5.09
CA SER A 189 15.35 6.34 4.35
C SER A 189 15.46 6.16 2.84
N LYS A 190 16.48 5.42 2.37
CA LYS A 190 16.63 5.11 0.93
C LYS A 190 15.51 4.19 0.43
N PHE A 191 15.15 3.18 1.20
CA PHE A 191 14.04 2.28 0.86
C PHE A 191 12.71 3.05 0.76
N MET A 192 12.43 3.93 1.73
CA MET A 192 11.26 4.81 1.70
C MET A 192 11.21 5.70 0.46
N ASP A 193 12.35 6.24 0.03
CA ASP A 193 12.45 7.05 -1.19
C ASP A 193 12.26 6.21 -2.46
N ASN A 194 12.67 4.95 -2.47
CA ASN A 194 12.41 4.05 -3.60
C ASN A 194 10.90 3.73 -3.69
N LEU A 195 10.25 3.46 -2.56
CA LEU A 195 8.78 3.28 -2.50
C LEU A 195 8.06 4.55 -2.98
N ALA A 196 8.51 5.74 -2.60
CA ALA A 196 7.93 7.02 -3.03
C ALA A 196 8.09 7.32 -4.54
N ARG A 197 8.97 6.60 -5.24
CA ARG A 197 9.03 6.63 -6.71
C ARG A 197 8.01 5.70 -7.35
N ILE A 198 7.43 4.75 -6.62
CA ILE A 198 6.37 3.88 -7.13
C ILE A 198 5.00 4.52 -6.83
N TRP A 199 4.82 5.01 -5.60
CA TRP A 199 3.56 5.52 -5.08
C TRP A 199 3.64 7.03 -4.80
N ALA A 200 2.88 7.82 -5.57
CA ALA A 200 2.96 9.27 -5.58
C ALA A 200 2.51 9.94 -4.27
N GLY A 201 1.66 9.27 -3.48
CA GLY A 201 1.20 9.71 -2.17
C GLY A 201 2.28 9.63 -1.09
N LEU A 202 3.34 8.85 -1.30
CA LEU A 202 4.45 8.75 -0.37
C LEU A 202 5.47 9.90 -0.60
N PRO A 203 5.97 10.54 0.47
CA PRO A 203 6.94 11.63 0.37
C PRO A 203 8.39 11.12 0.26
N LEU A 204 9.16 11.75 -0.62
CA LEU A 204 10.62 11.73 -0.60
C LEU A 204 11.16 12.41 0.67
N VAL A 205 12.48 12.32 0.90
CA VAL A 205 13.17 13.06 1.97
C VAL A 205 12.88 14.56 1.95
N SER A 206 12.65 15.15 0.78
CA SER A 206 12.27 16.57 0.63
C SER A 206 10.85 16.91 1.12
N GLY A 207 10.07 15.91 1.55
CA GLY A 207 8.66 16.05 1.90
C GLY A 207 7.72 16.10 0.69
N LYS A 208 8.26 16.16 -0.53
CA LYS A 208 7.51 16.22 -1.78
C LYS A 208 7.27 14.82 -2.35
N SER A 209 6.22 14.68 -3.16
CA SER A 209 6.08 13.51 -4.03
C SER A 209 7.23 13.46 -5.03
N ALA A 210 7.62 12.26 -5.48
CA ALA A 210 8.52 12.11 -6.63
C ALA A 210 7.96 12.75 -7.91
N TYR A 211 6.65 12.98 -7.96
CA TYR A 211 5.93 13.59 -9.09
C TYR A 211 5.50 15.03 -8.82
N HIS A 212 6.04 15.66 -7.78
CA HIS A 212 5.70 17.05 -7.46
C HIS A 212 6.02 18.01 -8.62
N GLY A 213 5.12 18.97 -8.86
CA GLY A 213 5.23 19.91 -9.99
C GLY A 213 4.53 19.45 -11.27
N TYR A 214 4.09 18.19 -11.35
CA TYR A 214 3.31 17.67 -12.47
C TYR A 214 1.82 17.66 -12.13
N ALA A 215 1.05 18.53 -12.80
CA ALA A 215 -0.42 18.71 -12.70
C ALA A 215 -1.05 18.50 -11.29
N GLY A 216 -0.40 19.06 -10.27
CA GLY A 216 -0.92 19.13 -8.90
C GLY A 216 -0.58 17.94 -8.01
N ASN A 217 0.37 17.09 -8.40
CA ASN A 217 0.86 16.01 -7.55
C ASN A 217 1.53 16.50 -6.28
N ARG A 218 1.20 15.79 -5.20
CA ARG A 218 1.75 16.00 -3.86
C ARG A 218 1.71 14.71 -3.08
N ALA A 219 2.62 14.58 -2.13
CA ALA A 219 2.53 13.53 -1.14
C ALA A 219 1.26 13.76 -0.31
N THR A 220 0.57 12.67 0.03
CA THR A 220 -0.67 12.69 0.82
C THR A 220 -0.39 12.50 2.30
N ILE A 221 0.79 11.97 2.66
CA ILE A 221 1.28 11.90 4.04
C ILE A 221 2.61 12.66 4.17
N THR A 222 2.95 13.08 5.39
CA THR A 222 4.21 13.78 5.65
C THR A 222 5.38 12.81 5.81
N ARG A 223 6.60 13.28 5.55
CA ARG A 223 7.81 12.45 5.72
C ARG A 223 8.00 12.00 7.17
N ALA A 224 7.65 12.85 8.14
CA ALA A 224 7.71 12.55 9.56
C ALA A 224 6.77 11.38 9.92
N PHE A 225 5.49 11.48 9.53
CA PHE A 225 4.53 10.41 9.75
C PHE A 225 4.95 9.11 9.05
N TYR A 226 5.40 9.20 7.80
CA TYR A 226 5.88 8.04 7.05
C TYR A 226 7.05 7.35 7.77
N SER A 227 8.04 8.13 8.25
CA SER A 227 9.18 7.60 9.00
C SER A 227 8.78 6.94 10.31
N GLU A 228 7.85 7.55 11.06
CA GLU A 228 7.34 7.00 12.30
C GLU A 228 6.66 5.64 12.07
N GLN A 229 5.78 5.53 11.07
CA GLN A 229 5.12 4.25 10.78
C GLN A 229 6.12 3.21 10.28
N MET A 230 7.11 3.58 9.47
CA MET A 230 8.17 2.67 9.04
C MET A 230 9.04 2.17 10.21
N GLU A 231 9.27 2.99 11.24
CA GLU A 231 9.91 2.54 12.49
C GLU A 231 9.00 1.59 13.26
N ARG A 232 7.69 1.84 13.32
CA ARG A 232 6.76 0.91 14.00
C ARG A 232 6.67 -0.44 13.30
N ILE A 233 6.75 -0.46 11.97
CA ILE A 233 6.69 -1.67 11.15
C ILE A 233 8.01 -2.46 11.22
N PHE A 234 9.16 -1.79 11.06
CA PHE A 234 10.46 -2.45 10.86
C PHE A 234 11.46 -2.20 12.01
N GLY A 235 11.06 -1.48 13.05
CA GLY A 235 11.90 -1.19 14.19
C GLY A 235 12.18 -2.42 15.03
N THR A 236 13.39 -2.50 15.56
CA THR A 236 13.84 -3.61 16.41
C THR A 236 13.29 -3.47 17.83
N GLY A 237 11.97 -3.48 18.02
CA GLY A 237 11.29 -3.73 19.31
C GLY A 237 11.71 -2.93 20.57
N LYS A 238 12.57 -1.90 20.50
CA LYS A 238 13.14 -1.23 21.68
C LYS A 238 12.17 -0.28 22.41
N ALA A 239 10.91 -0.21 21.99
CA ALA A 239 9.90 0.66 22.58
C ALA A 239 8.61 -0.07 23.01
N ARG A 240 8.70 -1.34 23.43
CA ARG A 240 7.57 -2.04 24.09
C ARG A 240 7.83 -2.46 25.53
N THR A 241 8.93 -2.01 26.15
CA THR A 241 9.30 -2.38 27.53
C THR A 241 9.54 -1.19 28.46
N ALA A 242 8.96 -0.02 28.16
CA ALA A 242 9.05 1.13 29.06
C ALA A 242 7.73 1.91 29.07
N THR A 243 6.73 1.38 29.78
CA THR A 243 5.78 2.10 30.66
C THR A 243 4.67 1.15 31.13
N ALA A 244 5.05 0.09 31.85
CA ALA A 244 4.20 -0.36 32.94
C ALA A 244 4.40 0.67 34.05
N SER A 245 3.45 1.59 34.18
CA SER A 245 3.39 2.60 35.23
C SER A 245 3.54 1.92 36.59
N GLN A 246 4.69 2.11 37.25
CA GLN A 246 4.78 1.89 38.68
C GLN A 246 3.89 2.96 39.34
N ALA A 247 2.75 2.52 39.86
CA ALA A 247 1.93 3.33 40.74
C ALA A 247 2.77 3.82 41.93
N PRO A 248 2.67 5.10 42.34
CA PRO A 248 3.36 5.56 43.53
C PRO A 248 2.76 4.85 44.74
N ARG A 249 3.59 4.08 45.47
CA ARG A 249 3.26 3.63 46.82
C ARG A 249 3.23 4.86 47.72
N THR A 250 2.04 5.34 48.03
CA THR A 250 1.81 6.29 49.10
C THR A 250 2.24 5.65 50.42
N ARG A 251 3.31 6.19 51.00
CA ARG A 251 3.80 5.88 52.33
C ARG A 251 2.82 6.47 53.34
N ALA A 252 1.92 5.65 53.89
CA ALA A 252 1.09 6.04 55.01
C ALA A 252 1.97 6.18 56.26
N LEU A 253 2.00 7.38 56.83
CA LEU A 253 2.63 7.68 58.11
C LEU A 253 1.71 7.19 59.23
N PHE A 254 2.29 6.49 60.19
CA PHE A 254 1.66 6.07 61.43
C PHE A 254 1.39 7.27 62.35
N ALA A 255 0.15 7.36 62.83
CA ALA A 255 -0.29 7.91 64.10
C ALA A 255 -1.73 7.37 64.27
N GLY A 256 -2.18 6.68 65.30
CA GLY A 256 -1.80 6.50 66.70
C GLY A 256 -3.14 6.34 67.45
N TRP A 257 -3.14 5.61 68.58
CA TRP A 257 -4.22 5.55 69.61
C TRP A 257 -5.39 4.58 69.33
N THR A 258 -5.41 3.37 69.93
CA THR A 258 -5.85 2.94 71.29
C THR A 258 -7.35 2.68 71.41
N GLY A 259 -7.73 1.49 71.91
CA GLY A 259 -8.99 1.31 72.66
C GLY A 259 -9.78 0.04 72.36
N LEU A 260 -9.51 -1.01 73.16
CA LEU A 260 -10.43 -2.00 73.74
C LEU A 260 -11.85 -2.19 73.16
N GLY A 261 -12.18 -3.46 72.91
CA GLY A 261 -13.23 -4.12 73.70
C GLY A 261 -14.54 -4.48 73.00
N GLN A 262 -14.71 -5.81 72.88
CA GLN A 262 -15.92 -6.61 72.60
C GLN A 262 -16.36 -6.78 71.15
#